data_AF-A0A2H0CWG7-F1
#
_entry.id   AF-A0A2H0CWG7-F1
#
_cell.length_a   1.000
_cell.length_b   1.000
_cell.length_c   1.000
_cell.angle_alpha   90.00
_cell.angle_beta   90.00
_cell.angle_gamma   90.00
#
_symmetry.space_group_name_H-M   'P 1'
#
loop_
_entity.id
_entity.type
_entity.pdbx_description
1 polymer ?
#
loop_
_entity_poly.entity_id
_entity_poly.type
_entity_poly.pdbx_seq_one_letter_code
_entity_poly.pdbx_strand_id
1 'polypeptide(L)'
;MNIENHQTQFNHEDWLAHLYRSMETARLFFNELFKGLKVLAQKGLLNAWNDIRSVGSRLTLQDFIITALLTVTGVFGLIFFMAGLSLFGYQILIWLQDGTWTEFPLFVVFNFLFENTAFHQWMTHPESWLGLQKLFSWVLESVPLSIALMIPGVSIALLMAGALVVAFTYRFYQLRNRND
;
A
#
# COMPACT_ATOMS: atom_id res chain seq x y z
N MET A 1 32.14 65.30 18.37
CA MET A 1 30.93 64.45 18.29
C MET A 1 31.40 63.05 18.64
N ASN A 2 31.36 62.69 19.92
CA ASN A 2 31.93 61.44 20.43
C ASN A 2 30.78 60.43 20.51
N ILE A 3 30.79 59.43 19.63
CA ILE A 3 29.81 58.34 19.67
C ILE A 3 30.30 57.41 20.78
N GLU A 4 29.74 57.56 21.98
CA GLU A 4 29.97 56.64 23.09
C GLU A 4 29.51 55.24 22.67
N ASN A 5 30.50 54.40 22.40
CA ASN A 5 30.36 52.99 22.10
C ASN A 5 29.80 52.30 23.34
N HIS A 6 28.48 52.19 23.43
CA HIS A 6 27.78 51.41 24.44
C HIS A 6 28.01 49.92 24.17
N GLN A 7 29.22 49.44 24.44
CA GLN A 7 29.48 48.01 24.58
C GLN A 7 28.86 47.56 25.90
N THR A 8 27.60 47.12 25.83
CA THR A 8 26.94 46.37 26.89
C THR A 8 27.78 45.12 27.19
N GLN A 9 28.48 45.15 28.33
CA GLN A 9 29.25 44.00 28.81
C GLN A 9 28.28 42.83 29.01
N PHE A 10 28.42 41.79 28.20
CA PHE A 10 27.55 40.62 28.23
C PHE A 10 27.68 39.92 29.59
N ASN A 11 26.61 39.93 30.37
CA ASN A 11 26.61 39.33 31.70
C ASN A 11 26.45 37.80 31.59
N HIS A 12 27.59 37.11 31.57
CA HIS A 12 27.67 35.66 31.46
C HIS A 12 26.94 34.93 32.59
N GLU A 13 26.90 35.49 33.81
CA GLU A 13 26.24 34.86 34.96
C GLU A 13 24.72 34.88 34.80
N ASP A 14 24.17 36.00 34.35
CA ASP A 14 22.74 36.15 34.11
C ASP A 14 22.27 35.30 32.91
N TRP A 15 23.12 35.19 31.88
CA TRP A 15 22.86 34.29 30.74
C TRP A 15 22.88 32.81 31.14
N LEU A 16 23.86 32.39 31.94
CA LEU A 16 23.91 31.02 32.46
C LEU A 16 22.73 30.72 33.38
N ALA A 17 22.33 31.66 34.25
CA ALA A 17 21.15 31.52 35.10
C ALA A 17 19.87 31.40 34.26
N HIS A 18 19.73 32.20 33.20
CA HIS A 18 18.60 32.13 32.28
C HIS A 18 18.54 30.79 31.53
N LEU A 19 19.69 30.26 31.10
CA LEU A 19 19.78 28.95 30.46
C LEU A 19 19.41 27.80 31.40
N TYR A 20 19.93 27.78 32.62
CA TYR A 20 19.59 26.76 33.60
C TYR A 20 18.09 26.77 33.91
N ARG A 21 17.51 27.97 34.10
CA ARG A 21 16.07 28.13 34.31
C ARG A 21 15.25 27.65 33.11
N SER A 22 15.73 27.90 31.89
CA SER A 22 15.10 27.45 30.65
C SER A 22 15.17 25.92 30.50
N MET A 23 16.31 25.31 30.83
CA MET A 23 16.47 23.85 30.84
C MET A 23 15.58 23.17 31.88
N GLU A 24 15.47 23.73 33.09
CA GLU A 24 14.59 23.23 34.15
C GLU A 24 13.12 23.30 33.71
N THR A 25 12.71 24.44 33.14
CA THR A 25 11.35 24.66 32.64
C THR A 25 11.03 23.71 31.49
N ALA A 26 11.96 23.53 30.54
CA ALA A 26 11.81 22.58 29.44
C ALA A 26 11.69 21.15 29.97
N ARG A 27 12.50 20.75 30.97
CA ARG A 27 12.44 19.43 31.58
C ARG A 27 11.10 19.17 32.24
N LEU A 28 10.56 20.13 32.99
CA LEU A 28 9.24 20.04 33.62
C LEU A 28 8.14 19.93 32.56
N PHE A 29 8.18 20.80 31.55
CA PHE A 29 7.23 20.79 30.43
C PHE A 29 7.23 19.44 29.70
N PHE A 30 8.40 18.92 29.31
CA PHE A 30 8.49 17.61 28.66
C PHE A 30 7.97 16.49 29.54
N ASN A 31 8.29 16.49 30.84
CA ASN A 31 7.85 15.46 31.75
C ASN A 31 6.32 15.48 31.92
N GLU A 32 5.71 16.66 31.94
CA GLU A 32 4.26 16.86 32.04
C GLU A 32 3.54 16.52 30.72
N LEU A 33 4.14 16.87 29.59
CA LEU A 33 3.66 16.52 28.25
C LEU A 33 3.71 15.01 28.02
N PHE A 34 4.82 14.34 28.39
CA PHE A 34 4.93 12.88 28.34
C PHE A 34 3.93 12.19 29.28
N LYS A 35 3.71 12.72 30.49
CA LYS A 35 2.66 12.22 31.37
C LYS A 35 1.28 12.37 30.74
N GLY A 36 0.97 13.53 30.16
CA GLY A 36 -0.29 13.80 29.47
C GLY A 36 -0.51 12.86 28.28
N LEU A 37 0.50 12.72 27.41
CA LEU A 37 0.50 11.78 26.28
C LEU A 37 0.32 10.35 26.75
N LYS A 38 1.03 9.93 27.81
CA LYS A 38 0.90 8.58 28.36
C LYS A 38 -0.51 8.32 28.87
N VAL A 39 -1.12 9.28 29.58
CA VAL A 39 -2.49 9.15 30.08
C VAL A 39 -3.50 9.14 28.94
N LEU A 40 -3.36 10.02 27.94
CA LEU A 40 -4.21 10.05 26.75
C LEU A 40 -4.07 8.77 25.93
N ALA A 41 -2.85 8.29 25.73
CA ALA A 41 -2.58 7.04 25.04
C ALA A 41 -3.15 5.86 25.82
N GLN A 42 -2.94 5.77 27.13
CA GLN A 42 -3.48 4.69 27.95
C GLN A 42 -5.01 4.69 27.94
N LYS A 43 -5.67 5.83 28.17
CA LYS A 43 -7.14 5.92 28.13
C LYS A 43 -7.67 5.67 26.72
N GLY A 44 -7.06 6.26 25.71
CA GLY A 44 -7.44 6.09 24.30
C GLY A 44 -7.30 4.64 23.84
N LEU A 45 -6.17 3.99 24.15
CA LEU A 45 -5.93 2.57 23.86
C LEU A 45 -6.88 1.66 24.63
N LEU A 46 -7.11 1.90 25.93
CA LEU A 46 -8.05 1.09 26.71
C LEU A 46 -9.47 1.16 26.17
N ASN A 47 -9.93 2.37 25.84
CA ASN A 47 -11.25 2.58 25.28
C ASN A 47 -11.36 1.95 23.89
N ALA A 48 -10.38 2.20 23.01
CA ALA A 48 -10.33 1.59 21.67
C ALA A 48 -10.28 0.06 21.75
N TRP A 49 -9.51 -0.50 22.69
CA TRP A 49 -9.42 -1.93 22.90
C TRP A 49 -10.76 -2.52 23.36
N ASN A 50 -11.44 -1.87 24.30
CA ASN A 50 -12.75 -2.31 24.76
C ASN A 50 -13.80 -2.25 23.64
N ASP A 51 -13.77 -1.19 22.82
CA ASP A 51 -14.65 -1.04 21.66
C ASP A 51 -14.38 -2.13 20.61
N ILE A 52 -13.11 -2.38 20.28
CA ILE A 52 -12.70 -3.44 19.35
C ILE A 52 -13.12 -4.82 19.88
N ARG A 53 -12.91 -5.08 21.17
CA ARG A 53 -13.32 -6.34 21.81
C ARG A 53 -14.83 -6.54 21.77
N SER A 54 -15.60 -5.48 22.06
CA SER A 54 -17.06 -5.48 22.03
C SER A 54 -17.60 -5.76 20.63
N VAL A 55 -17.09 -5.04 19.62
CA VAL A 55 -17.43 -5.23 18.21
C VAL A 55 -17.01 -6.62 17.72
N GLY A 56 -15.80 -7.06 18.09
CA GLY A 56 -15.26 -8.37 17.74
C GLY A 56 -16.12 -9.53 18.25
N SER A 57 -16.68 -9.42 19.44
CA SER A 57 -17.59 -10.44 20.00
C SER A 57 -18.93 -10.57 19.24
N ARG A 58 -19.25 -9.62 18.37
CA ARG A 58 -20.51 -9.53 17.62
C ARG A 58 -20.33 -9.78 16.12
N LEU A 59 -19.12 -10.14 15.68
CA LEU A 59 -18.86 -10.49 14.29
C LEU A 59 -19.67 -11.72 13.89
N THR A 60 -20.32 -11.64 12.73
CA THR A 60 -21.11 -12.75 12.21
C THR A 60 -20.25 -13.62 11.29
N LEU A 61 -20.68 -14.86 11.06
CA LEU A 61 -20.03 -15.77 10.10
C LEU A 61 -19.96 -15.15 8.68
N GLN A 62 -20.96 -14.33 8.31
CA GLN A 62 -20.96 -13.57 7.06
C GLN A 62 -19.77 -12.59 6.97
N ASP A 63 -19.44 -11.89 8.06
CA ASP A 63 -18.30 -10.96 8.10
C ASP A 63 -16.98 -11.70 7.84
N PHE A 64 -16.84 -12.91 8.38
CA PHE A 64 -15.69 -13.78 8.13
C PHE A 64 -15.61 -14.22 6.67
N ILE A 65 -16.73 -14.65 6.06
CA ILE A 65 -16.74 -15.08 4.66
C ILE A 65 -16.35 -13.91 3.74
N ILE A 66 -16.93 -12.73 3.94
CA ILE A 66 -16.64 -11.55 3.11
C ILE A 66 -15.17 -11.15 3.26
N THR A 67 -14.68 -11.07 4.50
CA THR A 67 -13.29 -10.72 4.77
C THR A 67 -12.33 -11.74 4.17
N ALA A 68 -12.63 -13.03 4.30
CA ALA A 68 -11.82 -14.10 3.71
C ALA A 68 -11.80 -14.01 2.19
N LEU A 69 -12.95 -13.80 1.53
CA LEU A 69 -13.02 -13.67 0.08
C LEU A 69 -12.22 -12.47 -0.44
N LEU A 70 -12.36 -11.31 0.20
CA LEU A 70 -11.60 -10.10 -0.14
C LEU A 70 -10.10 -10.31 0.06
N THR A 71 -9.71 -10.94 1.18
CA THR A 71 -8.32 -11.23 1.50
C THR A 71 -7.70 -12.20 0.49
N VAL A 72 -8.39 -13.31 0.18
CA VAL A 72 -7.93 -14.30 -0.80
C VAL A 72 -7.77 -13.66 -2.18
N THR A 73 -8.75 -12.86 -2.62
CA THR A 73 -8.67 -12.15 -3.90
C THR A 73 -7.52 -11.16 -3.92
N GLY A 74 -7.29 -10.43 -2.82
CA GLY A 74 -6.15 -9.52 -2.68
C GLY A 74 -4.81 -10.24 -2.74
N VAL A 75 -4.70 -11.40 -2.07
CA VAL A 75 -3.51 -12.27 -2.12
C VAL A 75 -3.26 -12.78 -3.53
N PHE A 76 -4.30 -13.20 -4.25
CA PHE A 76 -4.16 -13.55 -5.67
C PHE A 76 -3.60 -12.37 -6.48
N GLY A 77 -4.13 -11.16 -6.30
CA GLY A 77 -3.57 -9.96 -6.93
C GLY A 77 -2.08 -9.76 -6.63
N LEU A 78 -1.67 -9.93 -5.37
CA LEU A 78 -0.26 -9.85 -4.97
C LEU A 78 0.60 -10.93 -5.62
N ILE A 79 0.11 -12.17 -5.77
CA ILE A 79 0.84 -13.24 -6.46
C ILE A 79 1.10 -12.84 -7.91
N PHE A 80 0.08 -12.35 -8.62
CA PHE A 80 0.23 -11.85 -10.00
C PHE A 80 1.25 -10.71 -10.07
N PHE A 81 1.17 -9.75 -9.15
CA PHE A 81 2.11 -8.63 -9.09
C PHE A 81 3.55 -9.11 -8.85
N MET A 82 3.77 -10.00 -7.90
CA MET A 82 5.09 -10.53 -7.56
C MET A 82 5.67 -11.38 -8.70
N ALA A 83 4.84 -12.14 -9.40
CA ALA A 83 5.25 -12.88 -10.59
C ALA A 83 5.71 -11.92 -11.71
N GLY A 84 4.92 -10.87 -11.98
CA GLY A 84 5.26 -9.84 -12.96
C GLY A 84 6.54 -9.07 -12.58
N LEU A 85 6.70 -8.71 -11.31
CA LEU A 85 7.89 -8.04 -10.78
C LEU A 85 9.13 -8.92 -10.89
N SER A 86 9.00 -10.21 -10.60
CA SER A 86 10.09 -11.18 -10.73
C SER A 86 10.52 -11.34 -12.19
N LEU A 87 9.55 -11.44 -13.11
CA LEU A 87 9.82 -11.50 -14.55
C LEU A 87 10.50 -10.22 -15.05
N PHE A 88 10.02 -9.06 -14.62
CA PHE A 88 10.63 -7.76 -14.95
C PHE A 88 12.07 -7.67 -14.44
N GLY A 89 12.32 -8.09 -13.19
CA GLY A 89 13.66 -8.16 -12.63
C GLY A 89 14.58 -9.08 -13.43
N TYR A 90 14.06 -10.24 -13.87
CA TYR A 90 14.79 -11.15 -14.74
C TYR A 90 15.14 -10.53 -16.10
N GLN A 91 14.21 -9.80 -16.72
CA GLN A 91 14.47 -9.05 -17.97
C GLN A 91 15.58 -8.00 -17.81
N ILE A 92 15.60 -7.29 -16.67
CA ILE A 92 16.67 -6.34 -16.37
C ILE A 92 18.03 -7.05 -16.27
N LEU A 93 18.09 -8.22 -15.61
CA LEU A 93 19.33 -8.98 -15.49
C LEU A 93 19.87 -9.44 -16.85
N ILE A 94 19.01 -9.97 -17.72
CA ILE A 94 19.39 -10.33 -19.09
C ILE A 94 19.87 -9.09 -19.85
N TRP A 95 19.13 -7.99 -19.77
CA TRP A 95 19.49 -6.75 -20.46
C TRP A 95 20.86 -6.23 -20.02
N LEU A 96 21.18 -6.30 -18.72
CA LEU A 96 22.49 -5.92 -18.19
C LEU A 96 23.61 -6.83 -18.69
N GLN A 97 23.32 -8.11 -18.94
CA GLN A 97 24.29 -9.10 -19.42
C GLN A 97 24.54 -8.97 -20.93
N ASP A 98 23.48 -8.89 -21.72
CA ASP A 98 23.53 -9.00 -23.18
C ASP A 98 23.46 -7.64 -23.89
N GLY A 99 23.16 -6.55 -23.17
CA GLY A 99 23.07 -5.19 -23.70
C GLY A 99 21.83 -4.92 -24.56
N THR A 100 21.02 -5.94 -24.84
CA THR A 100 19.80 -5.86 -25.64
C THR A 100 18.57 -6.15 -24.81
N TRP A 101 17.54 -5.32 -24.93
CA TRP A 101 16.29 -5.52 -24.19
C TRP A 101 15.50 -6.67 -24.82
N THR A 102 15.19 -7.71 -24.05
CA THR A 102 14.40 -8.85 -24.51
C THR A 102 12.96 -8.73 -24.01
N GLU A 103 12.04 -8.54 -24.94
CA GLU A 103 10.61 -8.48 -24.64
C GLU A 103 10.04 -9.90 -24.49
N PHE A 104 9.29 -10.14 -23.41
CA PHE A 104 8.46 -11.34 -23.26
C PHE A 104 7.01 -10.97 -23.57
N PRO A 105 6.49 -11.28 -24.76
CA PRO A 105 5.13 -10.90 -25.13
C PRO A 105 4.09 -11.76 -24.39
N LEU A 106 2.91 -11.19 -24.15
CA LEU A 106 1.75 -11.92 -23.62
C LEU A 106 1.39 -13.16 -24.44
N PHE A 107 1.72 -13.15 -25.73
CA PHE A 107 1.51 -14.25 -26.66
C PHE A 107 2.09 -15.59 -26.15
N VAL A 108 3.19 -15.57 -25.38
CA VAL A 108 3.78 -16.78 -24.78
C VAL A 108 2.80 -17.48 -23.84
N VAL A 109 2.16 -16.72 -22.95
CA VAL A 109 1.18 -17.27 -22.00
C VAL A 109 -0.11 -17.65 -22.71
N PHE A 110 -0.53 -16.87 -23.71
CA PHE A 110 -1.67 -17.21 -24.53
C PHE A 110 -1.52 -18.59 -25.19
N ASN A 111 -0.40 -18.83 -25.87
CA ASN A 111 -0.14 -20.12 -26.51
C ASN A 111 -0.14 -21.26 -25.51
N PHE A 112 0.45 -21.06 -24.34
CA PHE A 112 0.48 -22.08 -23.29
C PHE A 112 -0.92 -22.41 -22.74
N LEU A 113 -1.76 -21.39 -22.49
CA LEU A 113 -3.09 -21.60 -21.91
C LEU A 113 -4.12 -22.13 -22.90
N PHE A 114 -4.01 -21.73 -24.17
CA PHE A 114 -5.00 -22.02 -25.20
C PHE A 114 -4.49 -23.03 -26.23
N GLU A 115 -3.37 -23.70 -25.98
CA GLU A 115 -2.81 -24.71 -26.88
C GLU A 115 -3.89 -25.72 -27.29
N ASN A 116 -3.96 -26.04 -28.59
CA ASN A 116 -4.93 -26.99 -29.15
C ASN A 116 -6.42 -26.64 -28.97
N THR A 117 -6.75 -25.40 -28.59
CA THR A 117 -8.15 -24.93 -28.55
C THR A 117 -8.58 -24.33 -29.89
N ALA A 118 -9.90 -24.32 -30.16
CA ALA A 118 -10.46 -23.65 -31.33
C ALA A 118 -10.10 -22.14 -31.38
N PHE A 119 -9.96 -21.50 -30.21
CA PHE A 119 -9.57 -20.10 -30.14
C PHE A 119 -8.12 -19.88 -30.60
N HIS A 120 -7.21 -20.78 -30.24
CA HIS A 120 -5.82 -20.74 -30.73
C HIS A 120 -5.74 -21.06 -32.23
N GLN A 121 -6.52 -22.03 -32.72
CA GLN A 121 -6.60 -22.32 -34.17
C GLN A 121 -7.10 -21.09 -34.95
N TRP A 122 -8.16 -20.44 -34.48
CA TRP A 122 -8.63 -19.19 -35.07
C TRP A 122 -7.58 -18.07 -35.00
N MET A 123 -6.81 -17.99 -33.92
CA MET A 123 -5.74 -16.99 -33.80
C MET A 123 -4.62 -17.18 -34.84
N THR A 124 -4.25 -18.44 -35.11
CA THR A 124 -3.17 -18.78 -36.06
C THR A 124 -3.65 -18.83 -37.51
N HIS A 125 -4.88 -19.28 -37.76
CA HIS A 125 -5.49 -19.42 -39.06
C HIS A 125 -6.94 -18.91 -39.03
N PRO A 126 -7.16 -17.59 -39.03
CA PRO A 126 -8.50 -17.03 -38.89
C PRO A 126 -9.35 -17.26 -40.14
N GLU A 127 -10.43 -18.01 -39.99
CA GLU A 127 -11.44 -18.24 -41.03
C GLU A 127 -12.45 -17.09 -41.17
N SER A 128 -12.56 -16.22 -40.15
CA SER A 128 -13.48 -15.08 -40.10
C SER A 128 -13.01 -14.01 -39.12
N TRP A 129 -13.61 -12.81 -39.15
CA TRP A 129 -13.30 -11.70 -38.22
C TRP A 129 -11.83 -11.26 -38.19
N LEU A 130 -11.19 -11.21 -39.37
CA LEU A 130 -9.76 -10.86 -39.52
C LEU A 130 -9.36 -9.56 -38.81
N GLY A 131 -10.21 -8.53 -38.82
CA GLY A 131 -9.94 -7.28 -38.11
C GLY A 131 -9.82 -7.47 -36.60
N LEU A 132 -10.71 -8.29 -36.02
CA LEU A 132 -10.68 -8.60 -34.59
C LEU A 132 -9.46 -9.44 -34.23
N GLN A 133 -9.12 -10.43 -35.06
CA GLN A 133 -7.93 -11.26 -34.90
C GLN A 133 -6.66 -10.39 -34.88
N LYS A 134 -6.54 -9.43 -35.81
CA LYS A 134 -5.39 -8.51 -35.86
C LYS A 134 -5.30 -7.62 -34.61
N LEU A 135 -6.42 -7.11 -34.11
CA LEU A 135 -6.44 -6.34 -32.87
C LEU A 135 -5.99 -7.19 -31.68
N PHE A 136 -6.49 -8.42 -31.56
CA PHE A 136 -6.07 -9.35 -30.50
C PHE A 136 -4.58 -9.70 -30.60
N SER A 137 -4.09 -10.02 -31.81
CA SER A 137 -2.67 -10.30 -32.07
C SER A 137 -1.81 -9.12 -31.65
N TRP A 138 -2.19 -7.92 -32.08
CA TRP A 138 -1.49 -6.69 -31.73
C TRP A 138 -1.39 -6.49 -30.22
N VAL A 139 -2.47 -6.74 -29.47
CA VAL A 139 -2.45 -6.66 -28.00
C VAL A 139 -1.50 -7.71 -27.41
N LEU A 140 -1.59 -8.96 -27.85
CA LEU A 140 -0.79 -10.06 -27.31
C LEU A 140 0.71 -9.92 -27.61
N GLU A 141 1.05 -9.30 -28.75
CA GLU A 141 2.44 -9.05 -29.16
C GLU A 141 2.99 -7.77 -28.53
N SER A 142 2.19 -6.70 -28.46
CA SER A 142 2.68 -5.38 -28.03
C SER A 142 2.75 -5.21 -26.52
N VAL A 143 1.99 -5.99 -25.75
CA VAL A 143 1.95 -5.85 -24.29
C VAL A 143 2.95 -6.82 -23.64
N PRO A 144 3.98 -6.31 -22.94
CA PRO A 144 4.90 -7.15 -22.20
C PRO A 144 4.19 -7.92 -21.09
N LEU A 145 4.52 -9.20 -20.96
CA LEU A 145 3.94 -10.09 -19.97
C LEU A 145 4.17 -9.59 -18.54
N SER A 146 5.35 -9.04 -18.23
CA SER A 146 5.64 -8.45 -16.92
C SER A 146 4.64 -7.35 -16.54
N ILE A 147 4.38 -6.43 -17.47
CA ILE A 147 3.41 -5.33 -17.27
C ILE A 147 1.99 -5.87 -17.15
N ALA A 148 1.62 -6.83 -18.00
CA ALA A 148 0.31 -7.47 -17.98
C ALA A 148 0.01 -8.23 -16.69
N LEU A 149 1.04 -8.67 -15.97
CA LEU A 149 0.89 -9.28 -14.64
C LEU A 149 0.90 -8.21 -13.53
N MET A 150 1.82 -7.23 -13.62
CA MET A 150 2.01 -6.21 -12.59
C MET A 150 0.80 -5.28 -12.44
N ILE A 151 0.31 -4.69 -13.54
CA ILE A 151 -0.74 -3.67 -13.47
C ILE A 151 -2.05 -4.24 -12.92
N PRO A 152 -2.60 -5.35 -13.46
CA PRO A 152 -3.80 -5.95 -12.89
C PRO A 152 -3.56 -6.47 -11.47
N GLY A 153 -2.40 -7.08 -11.20
CA GLY A 153 -2.05 -7.61 -9.89
C GLY A 153 -2.07 -6.55 -8.78
N VAL A 154 -1.38 -5.42 -8.98
CA VAL A 154 -1.38 -4.31 -8.02
C VAL A 154 -2.76 -3.66 -7.92
N SER A 155 -3.47 -3.52 -9.04
CA SER A 155 -4.82 -2.92 -9.04
C SER A 155 -5.79 -3.75 -8.21
N ILE A 156 -5.80 -5.09 -8.40
CA ILE A 156 -6.62 -6.00 -7.59
C ILE A 156 -6.22 -5.91 -6.12
N ALA A 157 -4.93 -5.97 -5.80
CA ALA A 157 -4.46 -5.91 -4.41
C ALA A 157 -4.90 -4.60 -3.71
N LEU A 158 -4.73 -3.45 -4.38
CA LEU A 158 -5.13 -2.15 -3.84
C LEU A 158 -6.64 -2.01 -3.70
N LEU A 159 -7.41 -2.46 -4.70
CA LEU A 159 -8.87 -2.43 -4.64
C LEU A 159 -9.40 -3.30 -3.49
N MET A 160 -8.84 -4.51 -3.31
CA MET A 160 -9.25 -5.40 -2.22
C MET A 160 -8.83 -4.86 -0.85
N ALA A 161 -7.64 -4.27 -0.74
CA ALA A 161 -7.20 -3.60 0.48
C ALA A 161 -8.12 -2.43 0.84
N GLY A 162 -8.48 -1.59 -0.14
CA GLY A 162 -9.43 -0.50 0.04
C GLY A 162 -10.82 -1.00 0.44
N ALA A 163 -11.32 -2.04 -0.24
CA ALA A 163 -12.60 -2.68 0.09
C ALA A 163 -12.61 -3.26 1.52
N LEU A 164 -11.51 -3.86 1.98
CA LEU A 164 -11.36 -4.33 3.35
C LEU A 164 -11.46 -3.18 4.35
N VAL A 165 -10.75 -2.07 4.13
CA VAL A 165 -10.83 -0.88 5.01
C VAL A 165 -12.26 -0.35 5.08
N VAL A 166 -12.93 -0.23 3.94
CA VAL A 166 -14.33 0.23 3.89
C VAL A 166 -15.26 -0.75 4.61
N ALA A 167 -15.12 -2.06 4.36
CA ALA A 167 -15.94 -3.10 4.99
C ALA A 167 -15.76 -3.11 6.51
N PHE A 168 -14.52 -3.06 7.01
CA PHE A 168 -14.25 -2.99 8.44
C PHE A 168 -14.81 -1.71 9.08
N THR A 169 -14.61 -0.56 8.43
CA THR A 169 -15.09 0.73 8.94
C THR A 169 -16.61 0.76 9.00
N TYR A 170 -17.28 0.36 7.91
CA TYR A 170 -18.72 0.27 7.85
C TYR A 170 -19.29 -0.66 8.92
N ARG A 171 -18.71 -1.86 9.06
CA ARG A 171 -19.16 -2.85 10.04
C ARG A 171 -18.93 -2.39 11.48
N PHE A 172 -17.80 -1.72 11.74
CA PHE A 172 -17.50 -1.13 13.04
C PHE A 172 -18.55 -0.07 13.43
N TYR A 173 -18.86 0.88 12.54
CA TYR A 173 -19.88 1.89 12.79
C TYR A 173 -21.27 1.28 12.95
N GLN A 174 -21.64 0.30 12.12
CA GLN A 174 -22.93 -0.39 12.23
C GLN A 174 -23.12 -1.09 13.58
N LEU A 175 -22.08 -1.80 14.05
CA LEU A 175 -22.15 -2.53 15.32
C LEU A 175 -22.08 -1.58 16.53
N ARG A 176 -21.39 -0.44 16.41
CA ARG A 176 -21.37 0.61 17.42
C ARG A 176 -22.72 1.31 17.55
N ASN A 177 -23.36 1.71 16.45
CA ASN A 177 -24.66 2.41 16.48
C ASN A 177 -25.84 1.53 16.94
N ARG A 178 -25.69 0.20 16.98
CA ARG A 178 -26.69 -0.71 17.58
C ARG A 178 -26.64 -0.73 19.12
N ASN A 179 -25.72 -0.02 19.76
CA ASN A 179 -25.62 0.09 21.22
C ASN A 179 -26.35 1.31 21.82
N ASP A 180 -26.85 2.22 20.97
CA ASP A 180 -27.74 3.32 21.38
C ASP A 180 -29.20 2.93 21.08
#